data_AF-A0A0E0F6E7-F1
#
_entry.id   AF-A0A0E0F6E7-F1
#
_cell.length_a   1.000
_cell.length_b   1.000
_cell.length_c   1.000
_cell.angle_alpha   90.00
_cell.angle_beta   90.00
_cell.angle_gamma   90.00
#
_symmetry.space_group_name_H-M   'P 1'
#
loop_
_entity.id
_entity.type
_entity.pdbx_description
1 polymer ?
#
loop_
_entity_poly.entity_id
_entity_poly.type
_entity_poly.pdbx_seq_one_letter_code
_entity_poly.pdbx_strand_id
1 'polypeptide(L)'
;MKWRRPAQKLVVGKPEYKSIIETTLGIPCLYGEVVMDIMWAMKRLIRYFVPTETPELPEEDSLTMSQGLRMFLSRYGFEIEPEMDLYEHLQHLGRHLKNVSGIDYENWGTVKLATAFKIICSHKIDKSDEMFTDDVRSKLLDDADKYKDLVFRTGCIANYKKILGLNILRNDKVDQLAELVKVARIKAEHVRVKPMLNRSLNLLQAK
;
A
#
# COMPACT_ATOMS: atom_id res chain seq x y z
N MET A 1 -20.72 3.35 23.40
CA MET A 1 -20.28 2.92 22.06
C MET A 1 -20.52 4.04 21.04
N LYS A 2 -19.52 4.87 20.74
CA LYS A 2 -19.68 6.08 19.88
C LYS A 2 -19.46 5.80 18.38
N TRP A 3 -19.00 4.60 18.03
CA TRP A 3 -18.49 4.24 16.70
C TRP A 3 -19.20 3.05 16.04
N ARG A 4 -20.32 2.59 16.63
CA ARG A 4 -21.07 1.42 16.12
C ARG A 4 -22.52 1.80 15.88
N ARG A 5 -23.01 1.55 14.67
CA ARG A 5 -24.45 1.60 14.35
C ARG A 5 -25.13 0.30 14.81
N PRO A 6 -26.40 0.35 15.27
CA PRO A 6 -27.18 -0.87 15.51
C PRO A 6 -27.12 -1.80 14.29
N ALA A 7 -27.01 -3.11 14.54
CA ALA A 7 -26.84 -4.17 13.53
C ALA A 7 -25.46 -4.31 12.84
N GLN A 8 -24.48 -3.42 13.07
CA GLN A 8 -23.12 -3.66 12.54
C GLN A 8 -22.42 -4.82 13.26
N LYS A 9 -21.75 -5.68 12.47
CA LYS A 9 -20.89 -6.77 12.95
C LYS A 9 -19.43 -6.34 12.93
N LEU A 10 -18.67 -6.73 13.95
CA LEU A 10 -17.22 -6.49 14.03
C LEU A 10 -16.46 -7.63 13.36
N VAL A 11 -15.59 -7.30 12.41
CA VAL A 11 -14.71 -8.26 11.74
C VAL A 11 -13.57 -8.64 12.70
N VAL A 12 -13.32 -9.94 12.89
CA VAL A 12 -12.31 -10.46 13.83
C VAL A 12 -11.47 -11.56 13.21
N GLY A 13 -10.17 -11.58 13.53
CA GLY A 13 -9.18 -12.43 12.86
C GLY A 13 -8.91 -13.75 13.58
N LYS A 14 -9.59 -14.01 14.69
CA LYS A 14 -9.47 -15.24 15.45
C LYS A 14 -10.84 -15.68 15.98
N PRO A 15 -11.17 -16.98 15.92
CA PRO A 15 -12.45 -17.47 16.41
C PRO A 15 -12.59 -17.32 17.93
N GLU A 16 -11.48 -17.37 18.68
CA GLU A 16 -11.46 -17.14 20.12
C GLU A 16 -11.87 -15.69 20.45
N TYR A 17 -11.37 -14.72 19.66
CA TYR A 17 -11.70 -13.31 19.84
C TYR A 17 -13.17 -13.04 19.54
N LYS A 18 -13.73 -13.70 18.51
CA LYS A 18 -15.17 -13.68 18.25
C LYS A 18 -15.95 -14.08 19.50
N SER A 19 -15.63 -15.24 20.07
CA SER A 19 -16.35 -15.80 21.22
C SER A 19 -16.27 -14.86 22.44
N ILE A 20 -15.08 -14.33 22.73
CA ILE A 20 -14.86 -13.44 23.89
C ILE A 20 -15.60 -12.12 23.68
N ILE A 21 -15.49 -11.49 22.51
CA ILE A 21 -16.10 -10.19 22.24
C ILE A 21 -17.63 -10.28 22.23
N GLU A 22 -18.19 -11.32 21.61
CA GLU A 22 -19.63 -11.55 21.60
C GLU A 22 -20.18 -11.78 23.01
N THR A 23 -19.46 -12.58 23.82
CA THR A 23 -19.90 -12.93 25.19
C THR A 23 -19.72 -11.79 26.19
N THR A 24 -18.56 -11.13 26.20
CA THR A 24 -18.21 -10.12 27.21
C THR A 24 -18.72 -8.73 26.85
N LEU A 25 -18.74 -8.38 25.56
CA LEU A 25 -19.07 -7.02 25.12
C LEU A 25 -20.43 -6.94 24.41
N GLY A 26 -21.08 -8.08 24.12
CA GLY A 26 -22.35 -8.13 23.41
C GLY A 26 -22.28 -7.56 21.99
N ILE A 27 -21.07 -7.53 21.40
CA ILE A 27 -20.85 -7.00 20.05
C ILE A 27 -20.88 -8.19 19.09
N PRO A 28 -21.86 -8.27 18.16
CA PRO A 28 -21.89 -9.28 17.11
C PRO A 28 -20.64 -9.21 16.25
N CYS A 29 -20.06 -10.35 15.93
CA CYS A 29 -18.82 -10.47 15.19
C CYS A 29 -18.99 -11.27 13.89
N LEU A 30 -18.08 -11.05 12.94
CA LEU A 30 -17.95 -11.78 11.69
C LEU A 30 -16.56 -12.41 11.64
N TYR A 31 -16.51 -13.72 11.39
CA TYR A 31 -15.30 -14.52 11.25
C TYR A 31 -15.50 -15.50 10.09
N GLY A 32 -14.45 -15.77 9.31
CA GLY A 32 -14.46 -16.69 8.16
C GLY A 32 -13.31 -16.40 7.20
N GLU A 33 -13.15 -17.22 6.16
CA GLU A 33 -12.04 -17.11 5.20
C GLU A 33 -11.96 -15.70 4.56
N VAL A 34 -13.09 -15.17 4.09
CA VAL A 34 -13.18 -13.82 3.50
C VAL A 34 -12.77 -12.72 4.49
N VAL A 35 -13.06 -12.92 5.78
CA VAL A 35 -12.67 -11.99 6.84
C VAL A 35 -11.17 -12.03 7.08
N MET A 36 -10.58 -13.23 7.09
CA MET A 36 -9.15 -13.43 7.25
C MET A 36 -8.38 -12.76 6.10
N ASP A 37 -8.87 -12.94 4.87
CA ASP A 37 -8.33 -12.31 3.67
C ASP A 37 -8.33 -10.77 3.75
N ILE A 38 -9.44 -10.17 4.20
CA ILE A 38 -9.56 -8.72 4.38
C ILE A 38 -8.61 -8.23 5.47
N MET A 39 -8.55 -8.93 6.62
CA MET A 39 -7.68 -8.54 7.72
C MET A 39 -6.20 -8.66 7.36
N TRP A 40 -5.82 -9.70 6.62
CA TRP A 40 -4.48 -9.87 6.08
C TRP A 40 -4.13 -8.71 5.12
N ALA A 41 -5.02 -8.39 4.18
CA ALA A 41 -4.82 -7.27 3.25
C ALA A 41 -4.67 -5.94 3.97
N MET A 42 -5.52 -5.66 4.97
CA MET A 42 -5.43 -4.45 5.78
C MET A 42 -4.11 -4.38 6.56
N LYS A 43 -3.66 -5.51 7.14
CA LYS A 43 -2.40 -5.58 7.88
C LYS A 43 -1.17 -5.37 6.98
N ARG A 44 -1.22 -5.86 5.74
CA ARG A 44 -0.18 -5.63 4.71
C ARG A 44 -0.14 -4.17 4.24
N LEU A 45 -1.32 -3.55 4.11
CA LEU A 45 -1.48 -2.20 3.59
C LEU A 45 -1.43 -1.12 4.68
N ILE A 46 -1.45 -1.48 5.97
CA ILE A 46 -1.56 -0.54 7.08
C ILE A 46 -0.45 0.51 7.07
N ARG A 47 0.78 0.12 6.67
CA ARG A 47 1.92 1.03 6.51
C ARG A 47 1.69 2.17 5.51
N TYR A 48 0.77 1.99 4.55
CA TYR A 48 0.40 3.01 3.58
C TYR A 48 -0.73 3.91 4.10
N PHE A 49 -1.59 3.40 4.98
CA PHE A 49 -2.71 4.16 5.55
C PHE A 49 -2.35 4.87 6.86
N VAL A 50 -1.42 4.30 7.62
CA VAL A 50 -0.96 4.76 8.94
C VAL A 50 0.57 4.57 9.00
N PRO A 51 1.37 5.50 8.45
CA PRO A 51 2.83 5.34 8.30
C PRO A 51 3.59 5.20 9.63
N THR A 52 2.99 5.65 10.72
CA THR A 52 3.54 5.55 12.09
C THR A 52 3.35 4.17 12.71
N GLU A 53 2.46 3.33 12.17
CA GLU A 53 2.36 1.93 12.55
C GLU A 53 3.19 1.09 11.58
N THR A 54 4.39 0.72 12.01
CA THR A 54 5.21 -0.30 11.35
C THR A 54 4.93 -1.65 12.01
N PRO A 55 3.97 -2.46 11.51
CA PRO A 55 3.78 -3.79 12.06
C PRO A 55 5.00 -4.64 11.71
N GLU A 56 5.63 -5.25 12.72
CA GLU A 56 6.46 -6.42 12.51
C GLU A 56 5.53 -7.54 12.03
N LEU A 57 5.65 -7.92 10.76
CA LEU A 57 4.87 -9.02 10.18
C LEU A 57 5.61 -10.33 10.48
N PRO A 58 4.98 -11.28 11.19
CA PRO A 58 5.52 -12.63 11.34
C PRO A 58 5.68 -13.29 9.96
N GLU A 59 6.59 -14.25 9.85
CA GLU A 59 6.91 -14.96 8.61
C GLU A 59 5.66 -15.64 7.98
N GLU A 60 4.72 -16.12 8.79
CA GLU A 60 3.41 -16.65 8.34
C GLU A 60 2.52 -15.61 7.63
N ASP A 61 2.59 -14.34 8.01
CA ASP A 61 1.86 -13.24 7.37
C ASP A 61 2.61 -12.66 6.16
N SER A 62 3.86 -13.09 5.95
CA SER A 62 4.71 -12.64 4.83
C SER A 62 4.36 -13.32 3.50
N LEU A 63 3.73 -14.51 3.55
CA LEU A 63 3.41 -15.36 2.40
C LEU A 63 2.17 -14.92 1.61
N THR A 64 2.06 -15.51 0.42
CA THR A 64 1.30 -15.01 -0.72
C THR A 64 -0.22 -14.82 -0.52
N MET A 65 -0.74 -13.69 -1.02
CA MET A 65 -2.16 -13.38 -1.26
C MET A 65 -2.97 -14.64 -1.60
N SER A 66 -4.00 -14.92 -0.80
CA SER A 66 -4.86 -16.09 -1.01
C SER A 66 -5.60 -16.00 -2.35
N GLN A 67 -5.88 -17.16 -2.95
CA GLN A 67 -6.64 -17.23 -4.20
C GLN A 67 -8.06 -16.67 -4.04
N GLY A 68 -8.64 -16.76 -2.85
CA GLY A 68 -9.94 -16.18 -2.48
C GLY A 68 -9.94 -14.65 -2.50
N LEU A 69 -8.93 -14.01 -1.89
CA LEU A 69 -8.74 -12.56 -1.92
C LEU A 69 -8.55 -12.04 -3.35
N ARG A 70 -7.74 -12.74 -4.16
CA ARG A 70 -7.55 -12.39 -5.58
C ARG A 70 -8.87 -12.41 -6.36
N MET A 71 -9.67 -13.46 -6.18
CA MET A 71 -11.00 -13.57 -6.80
C MET A 71 -11.96 -12.49 -6.30
N PHE A 72 -11.94 -12.18 -5.01
CA PHE A 72 -12.77 -11.14 -4.42
C PHE A 72 -12.47 -9.76 -5.01
N LEU A 73 -11.19 -9.38 -5.10
CA LEU A 73 -10.77 -8.09 -5.64
C LEU A 73 -11.07 -7.96 -7.15
N SER A 74 -10.90 -9.05 -7.91
CA SER A 74 -11.28 -9.11 -9.33
C SER A 74 -12.77 -8.82 -9.56
N ARG A 75 -13.67 -9.29 -8.67
CA ARG A 75 -15.11 -8.99 -8.77
C ARG A 75 -15.46 -7.51 -8.60
N TYR A 76 -14.59 -6.73 -7.98
CA TYR A 76 -14.73 -5.27 -7.84
C TYR A 76 -13.94 -4.50 -8.92
N GLY A 77 -13.42 -5.19 -9.94
CA GLY A 77 -12.63 -4.58 -11.02
C GLY A 77 -11.16 -4.34 -10.67
N PHE A 78 -10.68 -4.86 -9.54
CA PHE A 78 -9.28 -4.81 -9.17
C PHE A 78 -8.59 -6.10 -9.65
N GLU A 79 -8.06 -6.08 -10.87
CA GLU A 79 -7.15 -7.13 -11.34
C GLU A 79 -5.79 -6.94 -10.68
N ILE A 80 -5.58 -7.64 -9.56
CA ILE A 80 -4.28 -7.69 -8.92
C ILE A 80 -3.49 -8.84 -9.54
N GLU A 81 -2.72 -8.52 -10.58
CA GLU A 81 -1.62 -9.37 -11.04
C GLU A 81 -0.66 -9.60 -9.87
N PRO A 82 0.01 -10.77 -9.77
CA PRO A 82 0.86 -11.11 -8.63
C PRO A 82 2.02 -10.11 -8.49
N GLU A 83 1.78 -9.01 -7.76
CA GLU A 83 2.78 -8.00 -7.42
C GLU A 83 3.90 -8.59 -6.53
N MET A 84 3.63 -9.72 -5.88
CA MET A 84 4.63 -10.45 -5.08
C MET A 84 5.73 -11.03 -5.96
N ASP A 85 5.44 -11.48 -7.18
CA ASP A 85 6.47 -11.89 -8.13
C ASP A 85 7.27 -10.68 -8.58
N LEU A 86 6.62 -9.54 -8.81
CA LEU A 86 7.29 -8.35 -9.37
C LEU A 86 8.24 -7.67 -8.38
N TYR A 87 7.86 -7.58 -7.11
CA TYR A 87 8.74 -7.02 -6.07
C TYR A 87 9.94 -7.93 -5.81
N GLU A 88 9.71 -9.23 -5.63
CA GLU A 88 10.78 -10.19 -5.41
C GLU A 88 11.70 -10.30 -6.63
N HIS A 89 11.12 -10.29 -7.84
CA HIS A 89 11.87 -10.24 -9.08
C HIS A 89 12.74 -8.97 -9.18
N LEU A 90 12.22 -7.80 -8.80
CA LEU A 90 13.00 -6.56 -8.80
C LEU A 90 14.10 -6.55 -7.74
N GLN A 91 13.87 -7.16 -6.58
CA GLN A 91 14.91 -7.33 -5.56
C GLN A 91 16.01 -8.29 -6.05
N HIS A 92 15.63 -9.36 -6.74
CA HIS A 92 16.58 -10.26 -7.41
C HIS A 92 17.40 -9.50 -8.45
N LEU A 93 16.74 -8.74 -9.32
CA LEU A 93 17.40 -7.90 -10.32
C LEU A 93 18.33 -6.87 -9.65
N GLY A 94 17.88 -6.23 -8.57
CA GLY A 94 18.65 -5.26 -7.80
C GLY A 94 20.01 -5.78 -7.36
N ARG A 95 20.16 -7.07 -7.05
CA ARG A 95 21.47 -7.67 -6.74
C ARG A 95 22.49 -7.49 -7.86
N HIS A 96 22.06 -7.48 -9.12
CA HIS A 96 22.95 -7.19 -10.24
C HIS A 96 23.50 -5.76 -10.21
N LEU A 97 22.73 -4.77 -9.71
CA LEU A 97 23.22 -3.39 -9.57
C LEU A 97 24.45 -3.31 -8.67
N LYS A 98 24.39 -4.01 -7.53
CA LYS A 98 25.52 -4.09 -6.58
C LYS A 98 26.68 -4.88 -7.18
N ASN A 99 26.40 -6.04 -7.77
CA ASN A 99 27.43 -6.97 -8.24
C ASN A 99 28.16 -6.50 -9.52
N VAL A 100 27.45 -5.83 -10.43
CA VAL A 100 27.98 -5.42 -11.74
C VAL A 100 28.45 -3.97 -11.72
N SER A 101 27.69 -3.10 -11.06
CA SER A 101 27.92 -1.65 -11.09
C SER A 101 28.39 -1.06 -9.76
N GLY A 102 28.43 -1.84 -8.68
CA GLY A 102 28.76 -1.34 -7.35
C GLY A 102 27.71 -0.38 -6.77
N ILE A 103 26.51 -0.33 -7.34
CA ILE A 103 25.44 0.58 -6.93
C ILE A 103 24.66 -0.08 -5.79
N ASP A 104 24.63 0.59 -4.64
CA ASP A 104 23.78 0.15 -3.54
C ASP A 104 22.30 0.49 -3.81
N TYR A 105 21.46 -0.52 -3.64
CA TYR A 105 20.04 -0.49 -4.00
C TYR A 105 19.11 -0.84 -2.81
N GLU A 106 19.66 -1.18 -1.65
CA GLU A 106 18.89 -1.74 -0.51
C GLU A 106 17.78 -0.79 -0.02
N ASN A 107 17.99 0.52 -0.15
CA ASN A 107 17.01 1.55 0.22
C ASN A 107 16.10 2.00 -0.94
N TRP A 108 16.16 1.36 -2.11
CA TRP A 108 15.41 1.79 -3.27
C TRP A 108 14.01 1.15 -3.30
N GLY A 109 13.00 1.99 -3.49
CA GLY A 109 11.64 1.52 -3.76
C GLY A 109 11.47 0.94 -5.16
N THR A 110 10.37 0.21 -5.38
CA THR A 110 10.05 -0.51 -6.62
C THR A 110 10.14 0.36 -7.88
N VAL A 111 9.64 1.60 -7.81
CA VAL A 111 9.71 2.55 -8.94
C VAL A 111 11.16 2.86 -9.28
N LYS A 112 11.98 3.20 -8.27
CA LYS A 112 13.39 3.54 -8.47
C LYS A 112 14.15 2.36 -9.06
N LEU A 113 13.96 1.14 -8.54
CA LEU A 113 14.55 -0.07 -9.14
C LEU A 113 14.13 -0.28 -10.60
N ALA A 114 12.84 -0.20 -10.89
CA ALA A 114 12.35 -0.38 -12.25
C ALA A 114 12.88 0.69 -13.21
N THR A 115 13.00 1.94 -12.77
CA THR A 115 13.60 3.02 -13.56
C THR A 115 15.06 2.75 -13.88
N ALA A 116 15.86 2.25 -12.93
CA ALA A 116 17.26 1.89 -13.18
C ALA A 116 17.39 0.82 -14.26
N PHE A 117 16.57 -0.24 -14.19
CA PHE A 117 16.57 -1.29 -15.21
C PHE A 117 16.02 -0.81 -16.55
N LYS A 118 15.09 0.15 -16.56
CA LYS A 118 14.67 0.84 -17.79
C LYS A 118 15.84 1.61 -18.42
N ILE A 119 16.66 2.32 -17.65
CA ILE A 119 17.84 3.04 -18.17
C ILE A 119 18.82 2.04 -18.79
N ILE A 120 19.20 0.99 -18.04
CA ILE A 120 20.11 -0.08 -18.49
C ILE A 120 19.60 -0.74 -19.78
N CYS A 121 18.31 -1.08 -19.83
CA CYS A 121 17.74 -1.84 -20.95
C CYS A 121 17.46 -0.99 -22.19
N SER A 122 17.22 0.31 -22.02
CA SER A 122 16.91 1.22 -23.12
C SER A 122 18.11 2.03 -23.60
N HIS A 123 19.21 2.04 -22.84
CA HIS A 123 20.38 2.90 -23.02
C HIS A 123 20.00 4.39 -23.10
N LYS A 124 18.97 4.79 -22.35
CA LYS A 124 18.40 6.13 -22.40
C LYS A 124 18.07 6.65 -21.01
N ILE A 125 18.41 7.92 -20.81
CA ILE A 125 17.96 8.73 -19.68
C ILE A 125 16.94 9.73 -20.21
N ASP A 126 15.87 9.93 -19.47
CA ASP A 126 14.90 11.00 -19.70
C ASP A 126 14.71 11.88 -18.46
N LYS A 127 13.88 12.91 -18.60
CA LYS A 127 13.59 13.86 -17.51
C LYS A 127 12.89 13.20 -16.32
N SER A 128 12.21 12.06 -16.51
CA SER A 128 11.57 11.36 -15.39
C SER A 128 12.56 10.61 -14.50
N ASP A 129 13.83 10.53 -14.91
CA ASP A 129 14.91 9.85 -14.19
C ASP A 129 15.63 10.77 -13.17
N GLU A 130 15.11 11.98 -12.91
CA GLU A 130 15.61 12.95 -11.91
C GLU A 130 15.71 12.39 -10.48
N MET A 131 15.07 11.24 -10.21
CA MET A 131 15.19 10.51 -8.94
C MET A 131 16.59 9.93 -8.66
N PHE A 132 17.48 9.98 -9.66
CA PHE A 132 18.87 9.57 -9.58
C PHE A 132 19.81 10.76 -9.68
N THR A 133 20.90 10.69 -8.93
CA THR A 133 22.04 11.59 -9.10
C THR A 133 22.71 11.35 -10.46
N ASP A 134 23.48 12.33 -10.95
CA ASP A 134 24.11 12.27 -12.27
C ASP A 134 25.17 11.16 -12.37
N ASP A 135 25.88 10.89 -11.28
CA ASP A 135 26.86 9.80 -11.16
C ASP A 135 26.20 8.44 -11.30
N VAL A 136 25.06 8.20 -10.61
CA VAL A 136 24.30 6.94 -10.74
C VAL A 136 23.76 6.80 -12.15
N ARG A 137 23.21 7.87 -12.73
CA ARG A 137 22.70 7.87 -14.11
C ARG A 137 23.78 7.52 -15.13
N SER A 138 24.95 8.15 -15.02
CA SER A 138 26.08 7.88 -15.90
C SER A 138 26.57 6.44 -15.72
N LYS A 139 26.70 5.97 -14.48
CA LYS A 139 27.13 4.61 -14.16
C LYS A 139 26.19 3.53 -14.73
N LEU A 140 24.88 3.75 -14.64
CA LEU A 140 23.87 2.86 -15.21
C LEU A 140 23.97 2.76 -16.75
N LEU A 141 24.34 3.85 -17.43
CA LEU A 141 24.59 3.86 -18.88
C LEU A 141 25.91 3.18 -19.24
N ASP A 142 26.99 3.56 -18.56
CA ASP A 142 28.34 3.06 -18.85
C ASP A 142 28.44 1.54 -18.66
N ASP A 143 27.72 1.02 -17.66
CA ASP A 143 27.69 -0.41 -17.38
C ASP A 143 26.56 -1.16 -18.10
N ALA A 144 25.71 -0.48 -18.89
CA ALA A 144 24.48 -1.07 -19.44
C ALA A 144 24.71 -2.38 -20.21
N ASP A 145 25.76 -2.44 -21.03
CA ASP A 145 26.07 -3.61 -21.83
C ASP A 145 26.51 -4.82 -21.00
N LYS A 146 26.97 -4.61 -19.76
CA LYS A 146 27.34 -5.69 -18.82
C LYS A 146 26.13 -6.49 -18.34
N TYR A 147 24.92 -5.97 -18.53
CA TYR A 147 23.67 -6.62 -18.12
C TYR A 147 23.02 -7.46 -19.22
N LYS A 148 23.57 -7.47 -20.44
CA LYS A 148 22.94 -8.07 -21.63
C LYS A 148 22.47 -9.51 -21.43
N ASP A 149 23.24 -10.32 -20.70
CA ASP A 149 22.93 -11.74 -20.44
C ASP A 149 22.35 -11.98 -19.03
N LEU A 150 22.19 -10.92 -18.22
CA LEU A 150 21.68 -10.99 -16.85
C LEU A 150 20.20 -10.61 -16.77
N VAL A 151 19.72 -9.77 -17.69
CA VAL A 151 18.36 -9.22 -17.63
C VAL A 151 17.67 -9.32 -18.99
N PHE A 152 16.37 -9.62 -18.96
CA PHE A 152 15.57 -9.65 -20.18
C PHE A 152 15.07 -8.24 -20.52
N ARG A 153 15.73 -7.60 -21.48
CA ARG A 153 15.47 -6.21 -21.90
C ARG A 153 13.98 -5.86 -22.05
N THR A 154 13.26 -6.66 -22.84
CA THR A 154 11.83 -6.43 -23.12
C THR A 154 10.99 -6.54 -21.84
N GLY A 155 11.33 -7.48 -20.96
CA GLY A 155 10.67 -7.67 -19.67
C GLY A 155 10.88 -6.49 -18.73
N CYS A 156 12.12 -6.00 -18.60
CA CYS A 156 12.42 -4.84 -17.76
C CYS A 156 11.66 -3.58 -18.19
N ILE A 157 11.57 -3.32 -19.50
CA ILE A 157 10.83 -2.16 -20.03
C ILE A 157 9.33 -2.31 -19.80
N ALA A 158 8.77 -3.51 -20.02
CA ALA A 158 7.35 -3.77 -19.77
C ALA A 158 7.01 -3.60 -18.27
N ASN A 159 7.84 -4.16 -17.39
CA ASN A 159 7.70 -4.04 -15.95
C ASN A 159 7.76 -2.57 -15.48
N TYR A 160 8.70 -1.79 -16.00
CA TYR A 160 8.76 -0.35 -15.72
C TYR A 160 7.46 0.37 -16.06
N LYS A 161 6.90 0.17 -17.26
CA LYS A 161 5.64 0.81 -17.68
C LYS A 161 4.49 0.44 -16.74
N LYS A 162 4.38 -0.85 -16.39
CA LYS A 162 3.36 -1.35 -15.46
C LYS A 162 3.49 -0.70 -14.09
N ILE A 163 4.70 -0.69 -13.52
CA ILE A 163 4.98 -0.10 -12.20
C ILE A 163 4.70 1.40 -12.19
N LEU A 164 5.09 2.11 -13.24
CA LEU A 164 4.83 3.54 -13.36
C LEU A 164 3.33 3.82 -13.41
N GLY A 165 2.56 3.04 -14.18
CA GLY A 165 1.11 3.13 -14.23
C GLY A 165 0.44 2.89 -12.88
N LEU A 166 0.85 1.83 -12.17
CA LEU A 166 0.37 1.53 -10.82
C LEU A 166 0.72 2.62 -9.82
N ASN A 167 1.92 3.20 -9.92
CA ASN A 167 2.37 4.28 -9.05
C ASN A 167 1.57 5.57 -9.27
N ILE A 168 1.24 5.91 -10.52
CA ILE A 168 0.36 7.04 -10.84
C ILE A 168 -1.03 6.82 -10.26
N LEU A 169 -1.62 5.64 -10.48
CA LEU A 169 -2.93 5.29 -9.91
C LEU A 169 -2.93 5.35 -8.38
N ARG A 170 -1.89 4.81 -7.74
CA ARG A 170 -1.75 4.86 -6.28
C ARG A 170 -1.73 6.30 -5.79
N ASN A 171 -0.97 7.18 -6.44
CA ASN A 171 -0.88 8.58 -6.04
C ASN A 171 -2.25 9.29 -6.17
N ASP A 172 -2.98 9.07 -7.27
CA ASP A 172 -4.36 9.56 -7.43
C ASP A 172 -5.30 9.10 -6.29
N LYS A 173 -5.19 7.82 -5.89
CA LYS A 173 -5.99 7.28 -4.78
C LYS A 173 -5.59 7.81 -3.41
N VAL A 174 -4.29 8.04 -3.19
CA VAL A 174 -3.80 8.68 -1.97
C VAL A 174 -4.34 10.11 -1.85
N ASP A 175 -4.33 10.87 -2.94
CA ASP A 175 -4.87 12.23 -2.97
C ASP A 175 -6.38 12.25 -2.70
N GLN A 176 -7.14 11.36 -3.35
CA GLN A 176 -8.58 11.19 -3.08
C GLN A 176 -8.85 10.83 -1.61
N LEU A 177 -8.05 9.94 -1.03
CA LEU A 177 -8.18 9.57 0.37
C LEU A 177 -7.88 10.76 1.29
N ALA A 178 -6.84 11.54 1.00
CA ALA A 178 -6.50 12.73 1.77
C ALA A 178 -7.66 13.72 1.83
N GLU A 179 -8.35 13.94 0.71
CA GLU A 179 -9.55 14.78 0.66
C GLU A 179 -10.71 14.21 1.49
N LEU A 180 -10.97 12.90 1.41
CA LEU A 180 -11.98 12.25 2.23
C LEU A 180 -11.67 12.36 3.73
N VAL A 181 -10.40 12.23 4.11
CA VAL A 181 -9.95 12.41 5.51
C VAL A 181 -10.17 13.85 5.99
N LYS A 182 -9.89 14.86 5.15
CA LYS A 182 -10.19 16.27 5.48
C LYS A 182 -11.68 16.48 5.73
N VAL A 183 -12.54 15.98 4.84
CA VAL A 183 -14.00 16.08 4.99
C VAL A 183 -14.48 15.37 6.26
N ALA A 184 -13.94 14.18 6.55
CA ALA A 184 -14.29 13.43 7.75
C ALA A 184 -13.90 14.19 9.03
N ARG A 185 -12.72 14.83 9.07
CA ARG A 185 -12.28 15.66 10.19
C ARG A 185 -13.21 16.85 10.43
N ILE A 186 -13.56 17.60 9.39
CA ILE A 186 -14.50 18.75 9.48
C ILE A 186 -15.85 18.29 10.04
N LYS A 187 -16.39 17.17 9.52
CA LYS A 187 -17.67 16.63 10.00
C LYS A 187 -17.59 16.20 11.47
N ALA A 188 -16.49 15.55 11.88
CA ALA A 188 -16.29 15.13 13.27
C ALA A 188 -16.24 16.34 14.23
N GLU A 189 -15.59 17.42 13.81
CA GLU A 189 -15.48 18.65 14.59
C GLU A 189 -16.82 19.38 14.70
N HIS A 190 -17.58 19.46 13.60
CA HIS A 190 -18.92 20.03 13.61
C HIS A 190 -19.87 19.25 14.53
N VAL A 191 -19.82 17.92 14.51
CA VAL A 191 -20.58 17.06 15.45
C VAL A 191 -20.16 17.28 16.90
N ARG A 192 -18.89 17.60 17.16
CA ARG A 192 -18.38 17.88 18.52
C ARG A 192 -18.85 19.23 19.06
N VAL A 193 -18.85 20.27 18.22
CA VAL A 193 -19.12 21.66 18.64
C VAL A 193 -20.62 21.98 18.70
N LYS A 194 -21.44 21.39 17.82
CA LYS A 194 -22.88 21.66 17.72
C LYS A 194 -23.67 21.44 19.04
N PRO A 195 -23.44 20.40 19.84
CA PRO A 195 -24.10 20.23 21.14
C PRO A 195 -23.69 21.28 22.17
N MET A 196 -22.44 21.76 22.11
CA MET A 196 -21.92 22.78 23.04
C MET A 196 -22.56 24.14 22.77
N LEU A 197 -22.66 24.53 21.50
CA LEU A 197 -23.36 25.75 21.07
C LEU A 197 -24.84 25.74 21.45
N ASN A 198 -25.54 24.62 21.22
CA ASN A 198 -26.95 24.49 21.61
C ASN A 198 -27.15 24.60 23.13
N ARG A 199 -26.22 24.08 23.93
CA ARG A 199 -26.26 24.24 25.40
C ARG A 199 -26.10 25.69 25.82
N SER A 200 -25.14 26.40 25.23
CA SER A 200 -24.89 27.82 25.52
C SER A 200 -26.06 28.71 25.11
N LEU A 201 -26.69 28.45 23.95
CA LEU A 201 -27.87 29.19 23.50
C LEU A 201 -29.08 28.98 24.42
N ASN A 202 -29.35 27.74 24.84
CA ASN A 202 -30.46 27.46 25.75
C ASN A 202 -30.26 28.12 27.13
N LEU A 203 -29.02 28.24 27.60
CA LEU A 203 -28.69 28.93 28.86
C LEU A 203 -28.88 30.46 28.77
N LEU A 204 -28.69 31.05 27.59
CA LEU A 204 -28.93 32.47 27.34
C LEU A 204 -30.42 32.81 27.21
N GLN A 205 -31.24 31.87 26.72
CA GLN A 205 -32.69 32.04 26.57
C GLN A 205 -33.50 31.75 27.84
N ALA A 206 -32.86 31.18 28.87
CA ALA A 206 -33.48 30.86 30.16
C ALA A 206 -33.31 31.97 31.23
N LYS A 207 -32.80 33.14 30.84
CA LYS A 207 -32.74 34.37 31.63
C LYS A 207 -33.69 35.41 31.05
#